data_AF-A0A519R6N1-F1
#
_entry.id   AF-A0A519R6N1-F1
#
_cell.length_a   1.000
_cell.length_b   1.000
_cell.length_c   1.000
_cell.angle_alpha   90.00
_cell.angle_beta   90.00
_cell.angle_gamma   90.00
#
_symmetry.space_group_name_H-M   'P 1'
#
loop_
_entity.id
_entity.type
_entity.pdbx_description
1 polymer ?
#
loop_
_entity_poly.entity_id
_entity_poly.type
_entity_poly.pdbx_seq_one_letter_code
_entity_poly.pdbx_strand_id
1 'polypeptide(L)' 'MSKSEQTKQFIIEKAAPIFNKKGFAGTSMNDILEATGLAKGGVYG' A
#
# COMPACT_ATOMS: atom_id res chain seq x y z
N MET A 1 -6.63 -17.08 -7.23
CA MET A 1 -6.48 -15.74 -6.64
C MET A 1 -7.68 -14.90 -7.02
N SER A 2 -8.41 -14.43 -6.03
CA SER A 2 -9.43 -13.39 -6.20
C SER A 2 -8.78 -12.05 -6.55
N LYS A 3 -9.54 -11.14 -7.16
CA LYS A 3 -9.10 -9.75 -7.40
C LYS A 3 -8.62 -9.10 -6.11
N SER A 4 -9.28 -9.37 -4.98
CA SER A 4 -8.94 -8.83 -3.67
C SER A 4 -7.57 -9.29 -3.17
N GLU A 5 -7.22 -10.57 -3.37
CA GLU A 5 -5.89 -11.08 -3.01
C GLU A 5 -4.77 -10.46 -3.86
N GLN A 6 -5.02 -10.25 -5.17
CA GLN A 6 -4.05 -9.59 -6.04
C GLN A 6 -3.82 -8.14 -5.63
N THR A 7 -4.89 -7.39 -5.32
CA THR A 7 -4.78 -6.02 -4.83
C THR A 7 -4.03 -5.96 -3.50
N LYS A 8 -4.31 -6.89 -2.57
CA LYS A 8 -3.61 -6.96 -1.29
C LYS A 8 -2.12 -7.22 -1.48
N GLN A 9 -1.77 -8.17 -2.35
CA GLN A 9 -0.36 -8.48 -2.64
C GLN A 9 0.36 -7.27 -3.27
N PHE A 10 -0.31 -6.59 -4.19
CA PHE A 10 0.20 -5.37 -4.83
C PHE A 10 0.45 -4.25 -3.80
N ILE A 11 -0.47 -4.03 -2.86
CA ILE A 11 -0.29 -3.05 -1.78
C ILE A 11 0.93 -3.40 -0.93
N ILE A 12 1.09 -4.66 -0.55
CA ILE A 12 2.22 -5.13 0.27
C ILE A 12 3.55 -4.90 -0.47
N GLU A 13 3.64 -5.26 -1.75
CA GLU A 13 4.86 -5.08 -2.55
C GLU A 13 5.25 -3.60 -2.69
N LYS A 14 4.28 -2.70 -2.84
CA LYS A 14 4.54 -1.26 -2.94
C LYS A 14 4.83 -0.62 -1.59
N ALA A 15 4.19 -1.07 -0.52
CA ALA A 15 4.40 -0.53 0.82
C ALA A 15 5.74 -0.98 1.44
N ALA A 16 6.20 -2.20 1.17
CA ALA A 16 7.44 -2.76 1.71
C ALA A 16 8.68 -1.84 1.55
N PRO A 17 9.00 -1.30 0.35
CA PRO A 17 10.14 -0.39 0.19
C PRO A 17 9.96 0.96 0.90
N ILE A 18 8.72 1.42 1.11
CA ILE A 18 8.44 2.67 1.82
C ILE A 18 8.72 2.48 3.32
N PHE A 19 8.22 1.38 3.88
CA PHE A 19 8.52 1.00 5.27
C PHE A 19 10.01 0.83 5.50
N ASN A 20 10.74 0.22 4.55
CA ASN A 20 12.19 0.07 4.67
C ASN A 20 12.95 1.40 4.59
N LYS A 21 12.41 2.42 3.91
CA LYS A 21 13.07 3.74 3.79
C LYS A 21 12.69 4.70 4.92
N LYS A 22 11.40 4.79 5.26
CA LYS A 22 10.85 5.77 6.21
C LYS A 22 10.61 5.20 7.62
N GLY A 23 10.67 3.87 7.77
CA GLY A 23 10.26 3.19 9.00
C GLY A 23 8.74 3.20 9.20
N PHE A 24 8.27 2.44 10.19
CA PHE A 24 6.83 2.31 10.47
C PHE A 24 6.20 3.63 10.93
N ALA A 25 6.92 4.40 11.76
CA ALA A 25 6.45 5.69 12.27
C ALA A 25 6.47 6.82 11.22
N GLY A 26 7.33 6.71 10.19
CA GLY A 26 7.45 7.71 9.12
C GLY A 26 6.62 7.41 7.89
N THR A 27 5.98 6.23 7.83
CA THR A 27 5.15 5.82 6.68
C THR A 27 3.69 6.13 6.98
N SER A 28 3.13 7.09 6.24
CA SER A 28 1.72 7.43 6.34
C SER A 28 0.88 6.64 5.33
N MET A 29 -0.42 6.50 5.59
CA MET A 29 -1.34 5.87 4.64
C MET A 29 -1.34 6.59 3.28
N ASN A 30 -1.16 7.91 3.28
CA ASN A 30 -1.02 8.71 2.05
C ASN A 30 0.22 8.30 1.23
N ASP A 31 1.35 7.97 1.86
CA ASP A 31 2.55 7.52 1.15
C ASP A 31 2.30 6.19 0.42
N ILE A 32 1.59 5.28 1.07
CA ILE A 32 1.23 3.99 0.49
C ILE A 32 0.21 4.17 -0.64
N LEU A 33 -0.77 5.07 -0.48
CA LEU A 33 -1.75 5.40 -1.51
C LEU A 33 -1.09 6.03 -2.74
N GLU A 34 -0.14 6.95 -2.53
CA GLU A 34 0.63 7.59 -3.60
C GLU A 34 1.51 6.58 -4.35
N ALA A 35 2.15 5.66 -3.63
CA ALA A 35 2.99 4.63 -4.23
C ALA A 35 2.22 3.49 -4.92
N THR A 36 0.99 3.21 -4.48
CA THR A 36 0.11 2.21 -5.11
C THR A 36 -0.76 2.81 -6.21
N GLY A 37 -0.94 4.13 -6.25
CA GLY A 37 -1.88 4.81 -7.15
C GLY A 37 -3.35 4.46 -6.87
N LEU A 38 -3.63 3.80 -5.75
CA LEU A 38 -4.98 3.41 -5.36
C LEU A 38 -5.65 4.58 -4.63
N ALA A 39 -6.92 4.84 -4.97
CA ALA A 39 -7.74 5.74 -4.18
C ALA A 39 -8.01 5.13 -2.79
N LYS A 40 -8.26 5.97 -1.77
CA LYS A 40 -8.60 5.51 -0.40
C LYS A 40 -9.67 4.39 -0.40
N GLY A 41 -10.68 4.51 -1.27
CA GLY A 41 -11.75 3.51 -1.38
C GLY A 41 -11.29 2.11 -1.85
N GLY A 42 -10.15 2.00 -2.54
CA GLY A 42 -9.60 0.72 -3.00
C GLY A 42 -8.69 0.02 -1.98
N VAL A 43 -8.26 0.72 -0.92
CA VAL A 43 -7.46 0.14 0.17
C VAL A 43 -8.34 -0.28 1.35
N TYR A 44 -9.47 0.40 1.55
CA TYR A 44 -10.47 0.06 2.56
C TYR A 44 -11.63 -0.81 2.05
N GLY A 45 -11.68 -1.05 0.73
CA GLY A 45 -12.74 -1.83 0.06
C GLY A 45 -12.45 -3.32 -0.07
#